data_AF-A0A453SXZ0-F1
#
_entry.id   AF-A0A453SXZ0-F1
#
_cell.length_a   1.000
_cell.length_b   1.000
_cell.length_c   1.000
_cell.angle_alpha   90.00
_cell.angle_beta   90.00
_cell.angle_gamma   90.00
#
_symmetry.space_group_name_H-M   'P 1'
#
loop_
_entity.id
_entity.type
_entity.pdbx_description
1 polymer ?
#
loop_
_entity_poly.entity_id
_entity_poly.type
_entity_poly.pdbx_seq_one_letter_code
_entity_poly.pdbx_strand_id
1 'polypeptide(L)' 'RYGGSVERMSKDEFEEGKEWLNESFHLIRCEDDCLPSIDWVLNLAKAAVLRHGVRGLVIDPYNELDHQRPPN' A
#
# COMPACT_ATOMS: atom_id res chain seq x y z
N ARG A 1 11.02 -3.83 -27.38
CA ARG A 1 11.94 -4.51 -26.42
C ARG A 1 11.87 -3.70 -25.14
N TYR A 2 11.11 -4.16 -24.14
CA TYR A 2 11.11 -3.56 -22.81
C TYR A 2 12.23 -4.23 -22.00
N GLY A 3 13.03 -3.44 -21.29
CA GLY A 3 14.24 -3.92 -20.59
C GLY A 3 15.53 -3.75 -21.39
N GLY A 4 15.82 -2.54 -21.87
CA GLY A 4 17.22 -2.19 -22.14
C GLY A 4 18.04 -2.35 -20.85
N SER A 5 19.34 -2.62 -20.95
CA SER A 5 20.23 -2.75 -19.80
C SER A 5 20.35 -1.41 -19.07
N VAL A 6 19.39 -1.12 -18.20
CA VAL A 6 19.47 0.01 -17.28
C VAL A 6 20.47 -0.36 -16.20
N GLU A 7 21.34 0.58 -15.87
CA GLU A 7 22.26 0.43 -14.75
C GLU A 7 21.47 0.12 -13.47
N ARG A 8 21.96 -0.85 -12.69
CA ARG A 8 21.31 -1.23 -11.44
C ARG A 8 21.67 -0.19 -10.38
N MET A 9 20.75 0.04 -9.44
CA MET A 9 21.07 0.81 -8.23
C MET A 9 22.28 0.23 -7.50
N SER A 10 23.08 1.11 -6.94
CA SER A 10 24.11 0.79 -5.96
C SER A 10 23.50 0.32 -4.64
N LYS A 11 24.34 -0.20 -3.73
CA LYS A 11 23.89 -0.63 -2.41
C LYS A 11 23.44 0.54 -1.54
N ASP A 12 24.11 1.68 -1.67
CA ASP A 12 23.81 2.87 -0.88
C ASP A 12 22.45 3.45 -1.30
N GLU A 13 22.21 3.58 -2.61
CA GLU A 13 20.89 3.99 -3.15
C GLU A 13 19.77 3.05 -2.73
N PHE A 14 20.05 1.75 -2.61
CA PHE A 14 19.06 0.77 -2.14
C PHE A 14 18.68 0.99 -0.67
N GLU A 15 19.65 1.23 0.20
CA GLU A 15 19.38 1.47 1.62
C GLU A 15 18.68 2.83 1.85
N GLU A 16 19.14 3.90 1.19
CA GLU A 16 18.46 5.21 1.22
C GLU A 16 17.02 5.11 0.71
N GLY A 17 16.79 4.35 -0.37
CA GLY A 17 15.46 4.13 -0.91
C GLY A 17 14.52 3.41 0.08
N LYS A 18 15.03 2.49 0.89
CA LYS A 18 14.23 1.82 1.92
C LYS A 18 13.84 2.77 3.05
N GLU A 19 14.74 3.63 3.49
CA GLU A 19 14.44 4.65 4.50
C GLU A 19 13.36 5.60 3.98
N TRP A 20 13.53 6.11 2.76
CA TRP A 20 12.53 6.96 2.12
C TRP A 20 11.16 6.29 2.00
N LEU A 21 11.11 5.00 1.65
CA LEU A 21 9.86 4.23 1.58
C LEU A 21 9.17 4.14 2.94
N ASN A 22 9.92 3.86 4.01
CA ASN A 22 9.37 3.77 5.37
C ASN A 22 8.81 5.10 5.88
N GLU A 23 9.40 6.22 5.46
CA GLU A 23 8.92 7.56 5.82
C GLU A 23 7.72 8.02 4.98
N SER A 24 7.64 7.56 3.72
CA SER A 24 6.67 8.07 2.74
C SER A 24 5.40 7.21 2.63
N PHE A 25 5.47 5.91 2.95
CA PHE A 25 4.36 4.98 2.78
C PHE A 25 3.88 4.41 4.11
N HIS A 26 2.57 4.45 4.31
CA HIS A 26 1.90 3.78 5.42
C HIS A 26 1.13 2.57 4.86
N LEU A 27 1.59 1.36 5.21
CA LEU A 27 0.99 0.11 4.75
C LEU A 27 -0.19 -0.29 5.65
N ILE A 28 -1.30 -0.67 5.03
CA ILE A 28 -2.44 -1.32 5.69
C ILE A 28 -2.26 -2.83 5.52
N ARG A 29 -2.14 -3.58 6.61
CA ARG A 29 -1.96 -5.03 6.62
C ARG A 29 -3.05 -5.69 7.45
N CYS A 30 -3.67 -6.73 6.90
CA CYS A 30 -4.56 -7.62 7.64
C CYS A 30 -3.68 -8.72 8.25
N GLU A 31 -3.72 -8.89 9.58
CA GLU A 31 -2.86 -9.87 10.30
C GLU A 31 -3.58 -11.18 10.62
N ASP A 32 -4.91 -11.16 10.67
CA ASP A 32 -5.73 -12.35 10.89
C ASP A 32 -6.10 -12.94 9.52
N ASP A 33 -6.23 -14.26 9.40
CA ASP A 33 -6.60 -15.03 8.18
C ASP A 33 -8.00 -14.68 7.60
N CYS A 34 -8.50 -13.46 7.86
CA CYS A 34 -9.70 -12.88 7.32
C CYS A 34 -9.40 -12.00 6.11
N LEU A 35 -10.27 -12.09 5.12
CA LEU A 35 -10.26 -11.20 3.97
C LEU A 35 -10.72 -9.80 4.42
N PRO A 36 -9.90 -8.75 4.23
CA PRO A 36 -10.31 -7.40 4.60
C PRO A 36 -11.45 -6.93 3.68
N SER A 37 -12.50 -6.37 4.29
CA SER A 37 -13.57 -5.72 3.53
C SER A 37 -13.16 -4.32 3.08
N ILE A 38 -13.80 -3.80 2.03
CA ILE A 38 -13.59 -2.42 1.57
C ILE A 38 -13.85 -1.41 2.69
N ASP A 39 -14.90 -1.61 3.48
CA ASP A 39 -15.22 -0.72 4.60
C ASP A 39 -14.12 -0.70 5.66
N TRP A 40 -13.54 -1.87 5.96
CA TRP A 40 -12.41 -1.97 6.88
C TRP A 40 -11.20 -1.19 6.37
N VAL A 41 -10.84 -1.37 5.09
CA VAL A 41 -9.74 -0.64 4.44
C VAL A 41 -9.98 0.87 4.49
N LEU A 42 -11.18 1.33 4.12
CA LEU A 42 -11.53 2.75 4.11
C LEU A 42 -11.52 3.37 5.51
N ASN A 43 -11.91 2.62 6.54
CA ASN A 43 -11.86 3.10 7.92
C ASN A 43 -10.42 3.28 8.42
N LEU A 44 -9.51 2.35 8.10
CA LEU A 44 -8.09 2.51 8.40
C LEU A 44 -7.45 3.65 7.61
N ALA A 45 -7.80 3.80 6.32
CA ALA A 45 -7.33 4.89 5.50
C ALA A 45 -7.75 6.26 6.06
N LYS A 46 -9.00 6.41 6.51
CA LYS A 46 -9.46 7.63 7.22
C LYS A 46 -8.62 7.93 8.46
N ALA A 47 -8.32 6.90 9.25
CA ALA A 47 -7.48 7.06 10.42
C ALA A 47 -6.04 7.46 10.06
N ALA A 48 -5.50 6.93 8.96
CA ALA A 48 -4.17 7.29 8.45
C ALA A 48 -4.12 8.75 7.95
N VAL A 49 -5.18 9.25 7.32
CA VAL A 49 -5.31 10.68 6.96
C VAL A 49 -5.21 11.55 8.20
N LEU A 50 -5.95 11.21 9.26
CA LEU A 50 -5.96 12.01 10.50
C LEU A 50 -4.65 11.95 11.29
N ARG A 51 -3.98 10.78 11.31
CA ARG A 51 -2.76 10.58 12.11
C ARG A 51 -1.48 11.01 11.40
N HIS A 52 -1.41 10.77 10.10
CA HIS A 52 -0.17 10.91 9.32
C HIS A 52 -0.29 11.95 8.19
N GLY A 53 -1.46 12.57 8.02
CA GLY A 53 -1.66 13.56 6.96
C GLY A 53 -1.63 12.97 5.55
N VAL A 54 -1.89 11.66 5.40
CA VAL A 54 -1.89 10.95 4.11
C VAL A 54 -2.83 11.64 3.11
N ARG A 55 -2.37 11.76 1.86
CA ARG A 55 -3.10 12.46 0.77
C ARG A 55 -3.51 11.56 -0.39
N GLY A 56 -3.07 10.30 -0.38
CA GLY A 56 -3.39 9.32 -1.42
C GLY A 56 -3.56 7.92 -0.84
N LEU A 57 -4.49 7.16 -1.41
CA LEU A 57 -4.72 5.75 -1.11
C LEU A 57 -4.58 4.97 -2.42
N VAL A 58 -3.68 3.98 -2.43
CA VAL A 58 -3.50 3.06 -3.55
C VAL A 58 -4.08 1.71 -3.16
N ILE A 59 -5.04 1.23 -3.95
CA ILE A 59 -5.60 -0.11 -3.82
C ILE A 59 -5.20 -0.88 -5.07
N ASP A 60 -4.39 -1.92 -4.89
CA ASP A 60 -3.97 -2.79 -5.98
C ASP A 60 -5.10 -3.78 -6.33
N PRO A 61 -5.45 -3.97 -7.62
CA PRO A 61 -6.48 -4.91 -8.05
C PRO A 61 -6.16 -6.39 -7.78
N TYR A 62 -4.91 -6.73 -7.48
CA TYR A 62 -4.47 -8.09 -7.16
C TYR A 62 -4.52 -8.42 -5.67
N ASN A 63 -4.82 -7.45 -4.80
CA ASN A 63 -5.01 -7.73 -3.38
C ASN A 63 -6.35 -8.46 -3.15
N GLU A 64 -6.33 -9.51 -2.33
CA GLU A 64 -7.54 -10.25 -1.97
C GLU A 64 -8.36 -9.45 -0.96
N LEU A 65 -9.51 -8.94 -1.40
CA LEU A 65 -10.51 -8.26 -0.58
C LEU A 65 -11.78 -9.09 -0.54
N ASP A 66 -12.58 -8.94 0.52
CA ASP A 66 -13.91 -9.56 0.55
C ASP A 66 -14.76 -9.06 -0.63
N HIS A 67 -15.43 -9.98 -1.32
CA HIS A 67 -16.23 -9.74 -2.53
C HIS A 67 -17.67 -9.29 -2.21
N GLN A 68 -17.99 -9.02 -0.94
CA GLN A 68 -19.30 -8.54 -0.55
C GLN A 68 -19.68 -7.23 -1.27
N ARG A 69 -20.85 -7.25 -1.88
CA ARG A 69 -21.48 -6.08 -2.49
C ARG A 69 -22.80 -5.79 -1.78
N PRO A 70 -23.09 -4.54 -1.40
CA PRO A 70 -24.40 -4.19 -0.86
C PRO A 70 -25.52 -4.56 -1.85
N PRO A 71 -26.69 -5.04 -1.37
CA PRO A 71 -27.85 -5.19 -2.23
C PRO A 71 -28.25 -3.81 -2.80
N ASN A 72 -28.62 -3.79 -4.08
CA ASN A 72 -29.08 -2.57 -4.76
C ASN A 72 -30.44 -2.10 -4.23
#